data_AF-A0A8S2UR35-F1
#
_entry.id   AF-A0A8S2UR35-F1
#
_cell.length_a   1.000
_cell.length_b   1.000
_cell.length_c   1.000
_cell.angle_alpha   90.00
_cell.angle_beta   90.00
_cell.angle_gamma   90.00
#
_symmetry.space_group_name_H-M   'P 1'
#
loop_
_entity.id
_entity.type
_entity.pdbx_description
1 polymer ?
#
loop_
_entity_poly.entity_id
_entity_poly.type
_entity_poly.pdbx_seq_one_letter_code
_entity_poly.pdbx_strand_id
1 'polypeptide(L)'
;KQAKGIKPTDDSSKYDYDCDAQGIYAFPSVQATILAIRSGKEFVNSISSGQECGLVLDRTCFYAEAGGQTYDEGYIVKEDDENV
;
A
#
# COMPACT_ATOMS: atom_id res chain seq x y z
N LYS A 1 -18.24 -1.47 -8.50
CA LYS A 1 -17.75 -1.60 -9.89
C LYS A 1 -16.42 -0.87 -9.96
N GLN A 2 -15.37 -1.47 -10.53
CA GLN A 2 -14.10 -0.79 -10.78
C GLN A 2 -14.40 0.54 -11.51
N ALA A 3 -13.85 1.66 -11.04
CA ALA A 3 -13.94 2.91 -11.77
C ALA A 3 -13.29 2.67 -13.14
N LYS A 4 -14.06 2.84 -14.23
CA LYS A 4 -13.62 2.53 -15.60
C LYS A 4 -12.28 3.26 -15.85
N GLY A 5 -11.19 2.52 -16.02
CA GLY A 5 -9.88 3.07 -16.41
C GLY A 5 -8.74 2.93 -15.39
N ILE A 6 -9.02 2.53 -14.14
CA ILE A 6 -7.94 2.27 -13.16
C ILE A 6 -7.37 0.87 -13.39
N LYS A 7 -6.08 0.79 -13.72
CA LYS A 7 -5.36 -0.49 -13.83
C LYS A 7 -5.29 -1.18 -12.46
N PRO A 8 -5.17 -2.52 -12.40
CA PRO A 8 -4.84 -3.20 -11.16
C PRO A 8 -3.58 -2.62 -10.53
N THR A 9 -3.55 -2.54 -9.20
CA THR A 9 -2.35 -2.15 -8.43
C THR A 9 -1.24 -3.16 -8.71
N ASP A 10 -0.05 -2.66 -9.03
CA ASP A 10 1.16 -3.48 -9.14
C ASP A 10 1.67 -3.86 -7.75
N ASP A 11 1.53 -5.13 -7.38
CA ASP A 11 1.93 -5.66 -6.08
C ASP A 11 3.19 -6.53 -6.16
N SER A 12 3.95 -6.43 -7.27
CA SER A 12 5.14 -7.26 -7.50
C SER A 12 6.18 -7.10 -6.39
N SER A 13 6.30 -5.90 -5.82
CA SER A 13 7.25 -5.59 -4.75
C SER A 13 6.91 -6.15 -3.38
N LYS A 14 5.77 -6.85 -3.20
CA LYS A 14 5.44 -7.51 -1.93
C LYS A 14 6.37 -8.67 -1.56
N TYR A 15 7.17 -9.15 -2.52
CA TYR A 15 8.19 -10.17 -2.32
C TYR A 15 9.61 -9.62 -2.44
N ASP A 16 9.76 -8.30 -2.58
CA ASP A 16 11.07 -7.67 -2.60
C ASP A 16 11.57 -7.61 -1.15
N TYR A 17 12.52 -8.48 -0.83
CA TYR A 17 13.24 -8.46 0.44
C TYR A 17 14.64 -9.02 0.23
N ASP A 18 15.58 -8.54 1.04
CA ASP A 18 16.94 -9.04 1.08
C ASP A 18 17.24 -9.63 2.47
N CYS A 19 18.17 -10.57 2.53
CA CYS A 19 18.65 -11.16 3.77
C CYS A 19 20.18 -11.03 3.80
N ASP A 20 20.71 -10.42 4.85
CA ASP A 20 22.16 -10.28 5.01
C ASP A 20 22.82 -11.58 5.49
N ALA A 21 24.16 -11.58 5.59
CA ALA A 21 24.92 -12.74 6.03
C ALA A 21 24.65 -13.13 7.50
N GLN A 22 23.98 -12.28 8.26
CA GLN A 22 23.62 -12.45 9.66
C GLN A 22 22.16 -12.95 9.82
N GLY A 23 21.41 -13.09 8.72
CA GLY A 23 20.03 -13.53 8.73
C GLY A 23 19.02 -12.42 9.01
N ILE A 24 19.43 -11.15 8.90
CA ILE A 24 18.55 -9.99 9.08
C ILE A 24 17.88 -9.68 7.75
N TYR A 25 16.55 -9.62 7.77
CA TYR A 25 15.75 -9.27 6.61
C TYR A 25 15.57 -7.76 6.49
N ALA A 26 15.72 -7.24 5.27
CA ALA A 26 15.44 -5.87 4.89
C ALA A 26 14.30 -5.83 3.87
N PHE A 27 13.29 -4.99 4.15
CA PHE A 27 12.12 -4.81 3.31
C PHE A 27 12.13 -3.37 2.77
N PRO A 28 12.51 -3.16 1.49
CA PRO A 28 12.54 -1.82 0.90
C PRO A 28 11.13 -1.23 0.80
N SER A 29 11.02 0.08 1.05
CA SER A 29 9.79 0.82 0.78
C SER A 29 9.63 1.11 -0.71
N VAL A 30 8.40 1.38 -1.13
CA VAL A 30 8.09 1.81 -2.50
C VAL A 30 7.42 3.18 -2.52
N GLN A 31 7.78 3.99 -3.51
CA GLN A 31 7.03 5.19 -3.83
C GLN A 31 5.79 4.83 -4.64
N ALA A 32 4.62 5.32 -4.23
CA ALA A 32 3.34 5.04 -4.88
C ALA A 32 2.50 6.31 -5.04
N THR A 33 1.60 6.28 -6.01
CA THR A 33 0.60 7.33 -6.27
C THR A 33 -0.79 6.85 -5.85
N ILE A 34 -1.50 7.68 -5.08
CA ILE A 34 -2.91 7.43 -4.75
C ILE A 34 -3.76 7.70 -5.99
N LEU A 35 -4.38 6.65 -6.53
CA LEU A 35 -5.26 6.72 -7.70
C LEU A 35 -6.72 6.99 -7.32
N ALA A 36 -7.16 6.49 -6.16
CA ALA A 36 -8.50 6.75 -5.62
C ALA A 36 -8.56 6.52 -4.11
N ILE A 37 -9.51 7.20 -3.46
CA ILE A 37 -9.85 6.99 -2.05
C ILE A 37 -11.26 6.42 -1.98
N ARG A 38 -11.45 5.38 -1.17
CA ARG A 38 -12.74 4.74 -0.94
C ARG A 38 -13.14 4.89 0.52
N SER A 39 -14.32 5.44 0.78
CA SER A 39 -14.92 5.48 2.11
C SER A 39 -16.20 4.64 2.08
N GLY A 40 -16.21 3.52 2.82
CA GLY A 40 -17.30 2.54 2.78
C GLY A 40 -17.58 1.99 1.37
N LYS A 41 -18.69 2.41 0.75
CA LYS A 41 -19.13 1.94 -0.58
C LYS A 41 -18.91 2.95 -1.69
N GLU A 42 -18.34 4.12 -1.39
CA GLU A 42 -18.22 5.24 -2.33
C GLU A 42 -16.76 5.65 -2.52
N PHE A 43 -16.46 6.17 -3.71
CA PHE A 43 -15.18 6.82 -4.00
C PHE A 43 -15.29 8.30 -3.70
N VAL A 44 -14.30 8.85 -3.00
CA VAL A 44 -14.27 10.23 -2.52
C VAL A 44 -12.96 10.90 -2.95
N ASN A 45 -12.94 12.23 -2.94
CA ASN A 45 -11.74 13.01 -3.27
C ASN A 45 -10.86 13.30 -2.04
N SER A 46 -11.40 13.14 -0.83
CA SER A 46 -10.71 13.44 0.41
C SER A 46 -11.34 12.69 1.58
N ILE A 47 -10.56 12.52 2.65
CA ILE A 47 -10.98 11.94 3.92
C ILE A 47 -10.48 12.85 5.06
N SER A 48 -11.14 12.81 6.22
CA SER A 48 -10.69 13.52 7.42
C SER A 48 -9.91 12.59 8.36
N SER A 49 -9.05 13.16 9.20
CA SER A 49 -8.29 12.40 10.20
C SER A 49 -9.21 11.57 11.10
N GLY A 50 -8.78 10.35 11.42
CA GLY A 50 -9.54 9.41 12.27
C GLY A 50 -10.64 8.63 11.55
N GLN A 51 -10.86 8.88 10.25
CA GLN A 51 -11.79 8.07 9.46
C GLN A 51 -11.07 6.90 8.78
N GLU A 52 -11.72 5.74 8.77
CA GLU A 52 -11.27 4.59 7.99
C GLU A 52 -11.55 4.81 6.50
N CYS A 53 -10.56 4.50 5.65
CA CYS A 53 -10.71 4.51 4.21
C CYS A 53 -9.82 3.44 3.58
N GLY A 54 -10.19 3.03 2.36
CA GLY A 54 -9.33 2.25 1.49
C GLY A 54 -8.63 3.15 0.49
N LEU A 55 -7.35 2.90 0.25
CA LEU A 55 -6.58 3.55 -0.79
C LEU A 55 -6.41 2.61 -1.98
N VAL A 56 -6.57 3.15 -3.19
CA VAL A 56 -6.18 2.47 -4.43
C VAL A 56 -4.88 3.10 -4.88
N LEU A 57 -3.83 2.31 -4.95
CA LEU A 57 -2.49 2.74 -5.36
C LEU A 57 -2.17 2.23 -6.77
N ASP A 58 -1.23 2.87 -7.46
CA ASP A 58 -0.66 2.34 -8.70
C ASP A 58 0.26 1.15 -8.42
N ARG A 59 0.97 1.16 -7.30
CA ARG A 59 1.80 0.06 -6.80
C ARG A 59 1.83 -0.04 -5.28
N THR A 60 2.26 -1.18 -4.74
CA THR A 60 2.39 -1.39 -3.29
C THR A 60 3.44 -2.47 -2.98
N CYS A 61 4.14 -2.32 -1.86
CA CYS A 61 4.96 -3.38 -1.25
C CYS A 61 4.21 -4.16 -0.15
N PHE A 62 2.97 -3.75 0.19
CA PHE A 62 2.17 -4.42 1.20
C PHE A 62 1.64 -5.76 0.65
N TYR A 63 1.93 -6.82 1.38
CA TYR A 63 1.35 -8.14 1.13
C TYR A 63 -0.13 -8.15 1.52
N ALA A 64 -0.99 -8.43 0.54
CA ALA A 64 -2.38 -8.75 0.78
C ALA A 64 -2.52 -10.22 1.23
N GLU A 65 -3.36 -10.47 2.23
CA GLU A 65 -3.62 -11.80 2.78
C GLU A 65 -3.85 -12.85 1.69
N ALA A 66 -2.97 -13.85 1.62
CA ALA A 66 -3.04 -14.94 0.66
C ALA A 66 -2.30 -16.18 1.18
N GLY A 67 -2.65 -17.36 0.65
CA GLY A 67 -1.93 -18.61 0.93
C GLY A 67 -1.95 -19.04 2.40
N GLY A 68 -2.89 -18.55 3.21
CA GLY A 68 -2.97 -18.81 4.65
C GLY A 68 -2.05 -17.94 5.51
N GLN A 69 -1.42 -16.91 4.93
CA GLN A 69 -0.62 -15.92 5.64
C GLN A 69 -1.38 -14.60 5.79
N THR A 70 -1.23 -13.96 6.94
CA THR A 70 -1.84 -12.66 7.28
C THR A 70 -1.23 -11.53 6.45
N TYR A 71 -2.00 -10.45 6.28
CA TYR A 71 -1.58 -9.22 5.59
C TYR A 71 -0.54 -8.41 6.38
N ASP A 72 0.15 -7.51 5.68
CA ASP A 72 1.09 -6.55 6.28
C ASP A 72 0.39 -5.36 6.92
N GLU A 73 1.02 -4.82 7.97
CA GLU A 73 0.67 -3.53 8.59
C GLU A 73 1.86 -2.57 8.49
N GLY A 74 1.59 -1.26 8.37
CA GLY A 74 2.62 -0.27 8.17
C GLY A 74 2.06 1.12 7.88
N TYR A 75 2.91 2.01 7.37
CA TYR A 75 2.58 3.41 7.15
C TYR A 75 2.84 3.81 5.69
N ILE A 76 2.00 4.72 5.19
CA ILE A 76 2.23 5.43 3.94
C ILE A 76 2.50 6.89 4.33
N VAL A 77 3.69 7.36 4.02
CA VAL A 77 4.12 8.73 4.26
C VAL A 77 4.18 9.49 2.94
N LYS A 78 4.05 10.80 3.00
CA LYS A 78 4.30 11.65 1.83
C LYS A 78 5.80 11.58 1.51
N GLU A 79 6.16 11.56 0.22
CA GLU A 79 7.54 11.36 -0.27
C GLU A 79 8.61 12.24 0.41
N ASP A 80 8.25 13.45 0.82
CA ASP A 80 9.14 14.45 1.40
C ASP A 80 8.98 14.58 2.93
N ASP A 81 8.22 13.69 3.56
CA ASP A 81 8.01 13.70 5.00
C ASP A 81 9.01 12.76 5.67
N GLU A 82 10.21 13.27 5.94
CA GLU A 82 11.29 12.56 6.63
C GLU A 82 11.05 12.41 8.16
N ASN A 83 9.87 12.80 8.68
CA ASN A 83 9.54 12.74 10.11
C ASN A 83 8.50 11.65 10.41
N VAL A 84 8.89 10.38 10.26
CA VAL A 84 8.22 9.23 10.89
C VAL A 84 9.19 8.44 11.76
#